data_AF-A0A2V8G169-F1
#
_entry.id   AF-A0A2V8G169-F1
#
_cell.length_a   1.000
_cell.length_b   1.000
_cell.length_c   1.000
_cell.angle_alpha   90.00
_cell.angle_beta   90.00
_cell.angle_gamma   90.00
#
_symmetry.space_group_name_H-M   'P 1'
#
loop_
_entity.id
_entity.type
_entity.pdbx_description
1 polymer ?
#
loop_
_entity_poly.entity_id
_entity_poly.type
_entity_poly.pdbx_seq_one_letter_code
_entity_poly.pdbx_strand_id
1 'polypeptide(L)'
;MTSRGKHLLMAFSGDLVLHTHMRMNGSWHLYRPGERWRRPARDMRLLVATAPYVAVGFTIPVAEFLSGRGLQRHKDLAALGPDLLDPRCDREEVLRRVRAHGRDAIGDVLLNQRVMSGIGNVLKSETLFMSGVDPFAAAGTLPDAVLARMIDVARELLTANVLDRSRTLSPAIGRRTTRSLDPNVKLWVYGRGGKPCRKWV
;
A
#
# COMPACT_ATOMS: atom_id res chain seq x y z
N MET A 1 -15.28 -5.44 6.00
CA MET A 1 -14.16 -4.49 5.80
C MET A 1 -13.50 -4.80 4.48
N THR A 2 -13.15 -3.79 3.68
CA THR A 2 -12.46 -3.93 2.39
C THR A 2 -11.31 -2.93 2.29
N SER A 3 -10.31 -3.26 1.49
CA SER A 3 -9.21 -2.35 1.12
C SER A 3 -9.38 -1.91 -0.33
N ARG A 4 -9.07 -0.65 -0.63
CA ARG A 4 -8.94 -0.13 -2.00
C ARG A 4 -7.65 0.68 -2.09
N GLY A 5 -6.60 0.09 -2.65
CA GLY A 5 -5.26 0.67 -2.61
C GLY A 5 -4.79 0.89 -1.17
N LYS A 6 -4.59 2.16 -0.78
CA LYS A 6 -4.17 2.55 0.59
C LYS A 6 -5.32 3.01 1.49
N HIS A 7 -6.56 2.82 1.04
CA HIS A 7 -7.77 3.20 1.76
C HIS A 7 -8.41 1.97 2.40
N LEU A 8 -8.87 2.13 3.64
CA LEU A 8 -9.59 1.11 4.39
C LEU A 8 -11.05 1.51 4.55
N LEU A 9 -11.96 0.63 4.17
CA LEU A 9 -13.41 0.84 4.21
C LEU A 9 -14.05 -0.17 5.17
N MET A 10 -14.74 0.33 6.19
CA MET A 10 -15.51 -0.50 7.13
C MET A 10 -16.99 -0.19 6.96
N ALA A 11 -17.76 -1.15 6.43
CA ALA A 11 -19.20 -1.04 6.31
C ALA A 11 -19.89 -1.40 7.64
N PHE A 12 -20.89 -0.63 8.01
CA PHE A 12 -21.78 -0.83 9.16
C PHE A 12 -23.21 -1.03 8.68
N SER A 13 -24.11 -1.37 9.61
CA SER A 13 -25.55 -1.38 9.35
C SER A 13 -26.04 -0.02 8.86
N GLY A 14 -27.01 0.01 7.94
CA GLY A 14 -27.68 1.24 7.52
C GLY A 14 -26.86 2.11 6.55
N ASP A 15 -26.25 1.50 5.53
CA ASP A 15 -25.50 2.17 4.44
C ASP A 15 -24.29 3.03 4.89
N LEU A 16 -23.92 2.96 6.17
CA LEU A 16 -22.82 3.72 6.74
C LEU A 16 -21.47 3.03 6.47
N VAL A 17 -20.51 3.77 5.94
CA VAL A 17 -19.14 3.31 5.69
C VAL A 17 -18.15 4.25 6.34
N LEU A 18 -17.31 3.73 7.22
CA LEU A 18 -16.14 4.44 7.70
C LEU A 18 -15.01 4.28 6.69
N HIS A 19 -14.59 5.40 6.10
CA HIS A 19 -13.42 5.50 5.26
C HIS A 19 -12.24 6.01 6.09
N THR A 20 -11.13 5.27 6.09
CA THR A 20 -9.86 5.74 6.66
C THR A 20 -8.69 5.63 5.69
N HIS A 21 -7.76 6.59 5.77
CA HIS A 21 -6.48 6.53 5.08
C HIS A 21 -5.35 6.91 6.06
N MET A 22 -4.51 5.93 6.41
CA MET A 22 -3.50 6.05 7.47
C MET A 22 -2.34 7.00 7.14
N ARG A 23 -2.10 7.28 5.85
CA ARG A 23 -0.94 8.05 5.37
C ARG A 23 0.36 7.49 5.96
N MET A 24 1.18 8.34 6.59
CA MET A 24 2.53 7.96 7.04
C MET A 24 2.55 7.38 8.46
N ASN A 25 1.75 7.94 9.37
CA ASN A 25 1.88 7.69 10.80
C ASN A 25 0.62 7.10 11.45
N GLY A 26 -0.48 7.03 10.71
CA GLY A 26 -1.73 6.46 11.22
C GLY A 26 -1.62 4.94 11.41
N SER A 27 -2.29 4.42 12.44
CA SER A 27 -2.35 2.98 12.67
C SER A 27 -3.67 2.56 13.31
N TRP A 28 -4.09 1.33 12.99
CA TRP A 28 -5.17 0.63 13.69
C TRP A 28 -4.58 -0.40 14.64
N HIS A 29 -5.00 -0.36 15.90
CA HIS A 29 -4.58 -1.32 16.92
C HIS A 29 -5.82 -2.04 17.45
N LEU A 30 -5.69 -3.33 17.72
CA LEU A 30 -6.73 -4.14 18.34
C LEU A 30 -6.41 -4.38 19.82
N TYR A 31 -7.43 -4.31 20.66
CA TYR A 31 -7.39 -4.52 22.11
C TYR A 31 -8.62 -5.29 22.58
N ARG A 32 -8.59 -5.82 23.81
CA ARG A 32 -9.76 -6.27 24.56
C ARG A 32 -10.46 -5.08 25.24
N PRO A 33 -11.77 -5.18 25.52
CA PRO A 33 -12.45 -4.20 26.37
C PRO A 33 -11.73 -4.04 27.71
N GLY A 34 -11.46 -2.80 28.12
CA GLY A 34 -10.74 -2.48 29.36
C GLY A 34 -9.21 -2.63 29.29
N GLU A 35 -8.65 -3.18 28.21
CA GLU A 35 -7.19 -3.31 28.06
C GLU A 35 -6.53 -1.94 27.90
N ARG A 36 -5.41 -1.73 28.60
CA ARG A 36 -4.62 -0.50 28.49
C ARG A 36 -4.02 -0.36 27.09
N TRP A 37 -4.26 0.78 26.46
CA TRP A 37 -3.73 1.04 25.12
C TRP A 37 -2.21 1.22 25.12
N ARG A 38 -1.58 0.73 24.05
CA ARG A 38 -0.13 0.88 23.78
C ARG A 38 0.25 2.30 23.37
N ARG A 39 -0.72 3.14 23.02
CA ARG A 39 -0.52 4.54 22.63
C ARG A 39 -1.34 5.48 23.53
N PRO A 40 -0.88 6.72 23.73
CA PRO A 40 -1.62 7.72 24.50
C PRO A 40 -3.02 7.98 23.94
N ALA A 41 -4.01 8.19 24.82
CA ALA A 41 -5.38 8.50 24.41
C ALA A 41 -5.50 9.77 23.55
N ARG A 42 -4.63 10.77 23.75
CA ARG A 42 -4.57 11.99 22.91
C ARG A 42 -4.29 11.73 21.42
N ASP A 43 -3.67 10.59 21.11
CA ASP A 43 -3.38 10.20 19.73
C ASP A 43 -4.60 9.52 19.07
N MET A 44 -5.61 9.15 19.85
CA MET A 44 -6.83 8.52 19.34
C MET A 44 -7.57 9.48 18.40
N ARG A 45 -8.09 8.94 17.31
CA ARG A 45 -8.95 9.66 16.35
C ARG A 45 -10.32 9.04 16.23
N LEU A 46 -10.38 7.71 16.31
CA LEU A 46 -11.64 6.97 16.28
C LEU A 46 -11.47 5.60 16.94
N LEU A 47 -12.60 5.04 17.37
CA LEU A 47 -12.69 3.73 17.98
C LEU A 47 -13.93 3.03 17.45
N VAL A 48 -13.78 1.74 17.15
CA VAL A 48 -14.87 0.83 16.78
C VAL A 48 -14.84 -0.32 17.77
N ALA A 49 -15.93 -0.50 18.51
CA ALA A 49 -16.03 -1.52 19.54
C ALA A 49 -17.05 -2.59 19.18
N THR A 50 -16.76 -3.80 19.63
CA THR A 50 -17.65 -4.97 19.65
C THR A 50 -17.59 -5.57 21.05
N ALA A 51 -18.44 -6.54 21.36
CA ALA A 51 -18.38 -7.24 22.64
C ALA A 51 -16.98 -7.83 22.95
N PRO A 52 -16.29 -8.53 22.02
CA PRO A 52 -14.99 -9.14 22.33
C PRO A 52 -13.77 -8.23 22.09
N TYR A 53 -13.89 -7.15 21.31
CA TYR A 53 -12.75 -6.37 20.83
C TYR A 53 -13.04 -4.88 20.67
N VAL A 54 -11.97 -4.10 20.84
CA VAL A 54 -11.92 -2.67 20.59
C VAL A 54 -10.81 -2.39 19.57
N ALA A 55 -11.20 -1.89 18.39
CA ALA A 55 -10.27 -1.39 17.39
C ALA A 55 -10.10 0.13 17.57
N VAL A 56 -8.86 0.59 17.73
CA VAL A 56 -8.55 2.00 17.98
C VAL A 56 -7.64 2.53 16.87
N GLY A 57 -8.09 3.61 16.23
CA GLY A 57 -7.34 4.33 15.21
C GLY A 57 -6.54 5.47 15.82
N PHE A 58 -5.21 5.37 15.79
CA PHE A 58 -4.29 6.39 16.30
C PHE A 58 -3.70 7.21 15.17
N THR A 59 -3.72 8.54 15.33
CA THR A 59 -3.10 9.52 14.42
C THR A 59 -3.53 9.32 12.95
N ILE A 60 -4.72 8.78 12.72
CA ILE A 60 -5.28 8.57 11.38
C ILE A 60 -5.69 9.93 10.81
N PRO A 61 -5.04 10.44 9.75
CA PRO A 61 -5.30 11.80 9.28
C PRO A 61 -6.61 11.95 8.50
N VAL A 62 -7.05 10.89 7.83
CA VAL A 62 -8.33 10.86 7.11
C VAL A 62 -9.19 9.79 7.75
N ALA A 63 -10.26 10.23 8.41
CA ALA A 63 -11.28 9.37 9.00
C ALA A 63 -12.63 10.07 8.82
N GLU A 64 -13.49 9.51 7.98
CA GLU A 64 -14.78 10.10 7.64
C GLU A 64 -15.85 9.03 7.47
N PHE A 65 -17.09 9.40 7.77
CA PHE A 65 -18.25 8.56 7.52
C PHE A 65 -18.88 8.96 6.18
N LEU A 66 -19.13 7.95 5.35
CA LEU A 66 -19.76 8.07 4.05
C LEU A 66 -21.03 7.22 4.05
N SER A 67 -22.06 7.67 3.33
CA SER A 67 -23.11 6.76 2.85
C SER A 67 -22.59 5.93 1.67
N GLY A 68 -23.30 4.89 1.26
CA GLY A 68 -22.99 4.15 0.03
C GLY A 68 -22.99 5.06 -1.19
N ARG A 69 -23.93 6.01 -1.28
CA ARG A 69 -23.91 7.05 -2.32
C ARG A 69 -22.68 7.95 -2.23
N GLY A 70 -22.30 8.36 -1.01
CA GLY A 70 -21.10 9.16 -0.76
C GLY A 70 -19.83 8.43 -1.19
N LEU A 71 -19.74 7.14 -0.88
CA LEU A 71 -18.63 6.28 -1.27
C LEU A 71 -18.46 6.19 -2.78
N GLN A 72 -19.56 6.02 -3.53
CA GLN A 72 -19.51 5.94 -5.00
C GLN A 72 -19.06 7.26 -5.65
N ARG A 73 -19.38 8.40 -5.03
CA ARG A 73 -19.04 9.74 -5.55
C ARG A 73 -17.72 10.28 -5.00
N HIS A 74 -17.05 9.53 -4.12
CA HIS A 74 -15.84 10.00 -3.48
C HIS A 74 -14.70 10.15 -4.51
N LYS A 75 -14.27 11.38 -4.77
CA LYS A 75 -13.35 11.73 -5.87
C LYS A 75 -12.06 10.89 -5.86
N ASP A 76 -11.41 10.76 -4.70
CA ASP A 76 -10.14 10.03 -4.63
C ASP A 76 -10.31 8.52 -4.89
N LEU A 77 -11.32 7.90 -4.26
CA LEU A 77 -11.63 6.48 -4.43
C LEU A 77 -12.12 6.14 -5.84
N ALA A 78 -12.89 7.04 -6.46
CA ALA A 78 -13.37 6.89 -7.83
C ALA A 78 -12.24 7.03 -8.86
N ALA A 79 -11.21 7.82 -8.55
CA ALA A 79 -10.08 8.06 -9.44
C ALA A 79 -8.96 7.02 -9.31
N LEU A 80 -9.06 6.07 -8.37
CA LEU A 80 -8.03 5.02 -8.21
C LEU A 80 -7.89 4.20 -9.49
N GLY A 81 -6.64 3.90 -9.84
CA GLY A 81 -6.31 2.90 -10.83
C GLY A 81 -6.51 1.48 -10.29
N PRO A 82 -6.32 0.46 -11.15
CA PRO A 82 -6.42 -0.94 -10.75
C PRO A 82 -5.60 -1.22 -9.48
N ASP A 83 -6.19 -1.97 -8.55
CA ASP A 83 -5.51 -2.39 -7.32
C ASP A 83 -4.66 -3.62 -7.62
N LEU A 84 -3.34 -3.51 -7.50
CA LEU A 84 -2.42 -4.59 -7.84
C LEU A 84 -2.57 -5.83 -6.93
N LEU A 85 -3.22 -5.69 -5.77
CA LEU A 85 -3.54 -6.81 -4.89
C LEU A 85 -4.90 -7.45 -5.20
N ASP A 86 -5.77 -6.82 -6.00
CA ASP A 86 -7.02 -7.45 -6.43
C ASP A 86 -6.68 -8.58 -7.43
N PRO A 87 -7.12 -9.83 -7.18
CA PRO A 87 -6.90 -10.93 -8.11
C PRO A 87 -7.46 -10.66 -9.52
N ARG A 88 -8.44 -9.76 -9.64
CA ARG A 88 -9.09 -9.35 -10.90
C ARG A 88 -8.42 -8.13 -11.54
N CYS A 89 -7.26 -7.70 -11.04
CA CYS A 89 -6.52 -6.58 -11.61
C CYS A 89 -6.21 -6.85 -13.09
N ASP A 90 -6.70 -5.96 -13.96
CA ASP A 90 -6.42 -6.01 -15.39
C ASP A 90 -5.04 -5.39 -15.66
N ARG A 91 -4.07 -6.26 -15.99
CA ARG A 91 -2.70 -5.86 -16.29
C ARG A 91 -2.60 -4.98 -17.53
N GLU A 92 -3.41 -5.22 -18.55
CA GLU A 92 -3.36 -4.47 -19.80
C GLU A 92 -3.90 -3.05 -19.59
N GLU A 93 -4.91 -2.89 -18.73
CA GLU A 93 -5.37 -1.57 -18.30
C GLU A 93 -4.30 -0.78 -17.54
N VAL A 94 -3.52 -1.45 -16.66
CA VAL A 94 -2.39 -0.81 -15.98
C VAL A 94 -1.34 -0.36 -16.99
N LEU A 95 -0.96 -1.22 -17.94
CA LEU A 95 0.00 -0.88 -19.01
C LEU A 95 -0.48 0.30 -19.85
N ARG A 96 -1.75 0.31 -20.27
CA ARG A 96 -2.36 1.43 -21.00
C ARG A 96 -2.27 2.74 -20.22
N ARG A 97 -2.53 2.71 -18.91
CA ARG A 97 -2.39 3.90 -18.04
C ARG A 97 -0.94 4.35 -17.89
N VAL A 98 0.02 3.42 -17.77
CA VAL A 98 1.45 3.76 -17.76
C VAL A 98 1.85 4.46 -19.07
N ARG A 99 1.37 3.96 -20.22
CA ARG A 99 1.63 4.57 -21.53
C ARG A 99 1.05 5.96 -21.69
N ALA A 100 -0.12 6.23 -21.11
CA ALA A 100 -0.70 7.57 -21.07
C ALA A 100 0.18 8.58 -20.31
N HIS A 101 1.08 8.11 -19.44
CA HIS A 101 2.07 8.88 -18.70
C HIS A 101 3.50 8.74 -19.26
N GLY A 102 3.64 8.46 -20.56
CA GLY A 102 4.92 8.11 -21.17
C GLY A 102 6.04 9.16 -21.07
N ARG A 103 5.71 10.43 -20.80
CA ARG A 103 6.69 11.52 -20.60
C ARG A 103 7.22 11.58 -19.16
N ASP A 104 6.49 11.00 -18.21
CA ASP A 104 6.82 11.09 -16.79
C ASP A 104 7.89 10.04 -16.44
N ALA A 105 8.68 10.32 -15.40
CA ALA A 105 9.63 9.35 -14.86
C ALA A 105 8.89 8.13 -14.31
N ILE A 106 9.35 6.92 -14.65
CA ILE A 106 8.69 5.67 -14.26
C ILE A 106 8.53 5.53 -12.74
N GLY A 107 9.48 6.07 -11.96
CA GLY A 107 9.37 6.13 -10.50
C GLY A 107 8.15 6.92 -10.02
N ASP A 108 7.80 8.02 -10.69
CA ASP A 108 6.64 8.83 -10.34
C ASP A 108 5.34 8.18 -10.83
N VAL A 109 5.37 7.57 -12.02
CA VAL A 109 4.24 6.80 -12.56
C VAL A 109 3.84 5.67 -11.61
N LEU A 110 4.80 4.94 -11.04
CA LEU A 110 4.54 3.88 -10.05
C LEU A 110 3.91 4.41 -8.75
N LEU A 111 4.13 5.68 -8.39
CA LEU A 111 3.51 6.29 -7.21
C LEU A 111 2.12 6.87 -7.49
N ASN A 112 1.78 7.10 -8.75
CA ASN A 112 0.51 7.66 -9.15
C ASN A 112 -0.63 6.65 -8.91
N GLN A 113 -1.40 6.87 -7.83
CA GLN A 113 -2.50 5.98 -7.45
C GLN A 113 -3.65 5.93 -8.48
N ARG A 114 -3.67 6.85 -9.46
CA ARG A 114 -4.62 6.84 -10.59
C ARG A 114 -4.18 5.90 -11.72
N VAL A 115 -2.87 5.63 -11.83
CA VAL A 115 -2.32 4.66 -12.79
C VAL A 115 -2.47 3.25 -12.23
N MET A 116 -2.02 3.03 -11.01
CA MET A 116 -2.14 1.77 -10.28
C MET A 116 -2.16 2.07 -8.77
N SER A 117 -2.97 1.34 -8.01
CA SER A 117 -3.09 1.59 -6.57
C SER A 117 -2.36 0.52 -5.73
N GLY A 118 -1.90 0.93 -4.55
CA GLY A 118 -1.20 0.07 -3.58
C GLY A 118 0.30 0.31 -3.48
N ILE A 119 0.96 0.81 -4.53
CA ILE A 119 2.41 1.05 -4.51
C ILE A 119 2.77 2.32 -3.73
N GLY A 120 3.66 2.18 -2.75
CA GLY A 120 4.27 3.28 -2.00
C GLY A 120 5.79 3.35 -2.20
N ASN A 121 6.44 4.35 -1.61
CA ASN A 121 7.84 4.68 -1.91
C ASN A 121 8.83 3.49 -1.74
N VAL A 122 8.63 2.67 -0.71
CA VAL A 122 9.43 1.43 -0.52
C VAL A 122 9.27 0.50 -1.71
N LEU A 123 8.03 0.14 -2.05
CA LEU A 123 7.78 -0.81 -3.12
C LEU A 123 8.15 -0.27 -4.49
N LYS A 124 8.00 1.03 -4.74
CA LYS A 124 8.52 1.68 -5.95
C LYS A 124 10.02 1.39 -6.10
N SER A 125 10.82 1.75 -5.10
CA SER A 125 12.27 1.59 -5.16
C SER A 125 12.69 0.13 -5.32
N GLU A 126 12.04 -0.77 -4.57
CA GLU A 126 12.35 -2.20 -4.60
C GLU A 126 11.94 -2.85 -5.93
N THR A 127 10.79 -2.49 -6.48
CA THR A 127 10.29 -2.98 -7.78
C THR A 127 11.23 -2.58 -8.91
N LEU A 128 11.61 -1.30 -8.97
CA LEU A 128 12.51 -0.77 -10.01
C LEU A 128 13.89 -1.43 -9.94
N PHE A 129 14.43 -1.58 -8.72
CA PHE A 129 15.70 -2.27 -8.50
C PHE A 129 15.64 -3.74 -8.97
N MET A 130 14.60 -4.48 -8.57
CA MET A 130 14.43 -5.87 -8.98
C MET A 130 14.21 -6.02 -10.49
N SER A 131 13.58 -5.03 -11.12
CA SER A 131 13.33 -4.99 -12.56
C SER A 131 14.52 -4.48 -13.38
N GLY A 132 15.56 -3.95 -12.73
CA GLY A 132 16.72 -3.34 -13.39
C GLY A 132 16.39 -2.06 -14.16
N VAL A 133 15.42 -1.29 -13.67
CA VAL A 133 14.92 -0.07 -14.35
C VAL A 133 15.37 1.17 -13.57
N ASP A 134 15.93 2.14 -14.29
CA ASP A 134 16.26 3.45 -13.73
C ASP A 134 14.97 4.19 -13.32
N PRO A 135 14.81 4.62 -12.04
CA PRO A 135 13.65 5.40 -11.60
C PRO A 135 13.36 6.66 -12.41
N PHE A 136 14.38 7.25 -13.05
CA PHE A 136 14.27 8.49 -13.82
C PHE A 136 14.02 8.27 -15.31
N ALA A 137 14.03 7.01 -15.79
CA ALA A 137 13.69 6.71 -17.17
C ALA A 137 12.24 7.14 -17.47
N ALA A 138 12.04 7.81 -18.60
CA ALA A 138 10.70 8.16 -19.07
C ALA A 138 9.89 6.89 -19.35
N ALA A 139 8.67 6.78 -18.83
CA ALA A 139 7.88 5.55 -18.93
C ALA A 139 7.63 5.11 -20.38
N GLY A 140 7.58 6.05 -21.32
CA GLY A 140 7.36 5.82 -22.74
C GLY A 140 8.53 5.16 -23.46
N THR A 141 9.76 5.23 -22.91
CA THR A 141 10.95 4.63 -23.55
C THR A 141 11.15 3.15 -23.17
N LEU A 142 10.48 2.69 -22.11
CA LEU A 142 10.58 1.31 -21.65
C LEU A 142 9.75 0.38 -22.55
N PRO A 143 10.24 -0.79 -23.00
CA PRO A 143 9.45 -1.77 -23.74
C PRO A 143 8.29 -2.34 -22.92
N ASP A 144 7.19 -2.76 -23.58
CA ASP A 144 6.01 -3.32 -22.89
C ASP A 144 6.38 -4.56 -22.05
N ALA A 145 7.27 -5.42 -22.55
CA ALA A 145 7.75 -6.58 -21.80
C ALA A 145 8.50 -6.19 -20.50
N VAL A 146 9.16 -5.03 -20.48
CA VAL A 146 9.81 -4.50 -19.27
C VAL A 146 8.77 -3.98 -18.29
N LEU A 147 7.79 -3.22 -18.79
CA LEU A 147 6.70 -2.69 -17.96
C LEU A 147 5.83 -3.80 -17.36
N ALA A 148 5.49 -4.82 -18.15
CA ALA A 148 4.69 -5.96 -17.70
C ALA A 148 5.40 -6.72 -16.56
N ARG A 149 6.68 -7.07 -16.77
CA ARG A 149 7.50 -7.70 -15.73
C ARG A 149 7.59 -6.84 -14.46
N MET A 150 7.75 -5.53 -14.62
CA MET A 150 7.80 -4.60 -13.49
C MET A 150 6.49 -4.61 -12.68
N ILE A 151 5.34 -4.63 -13.36
CA ILE A 151 4.01 -4.76 -12.71
C ILE A 151 3.89 -6.10 -11.98
N ASP A 152 4.36 -7.19 -12.59
CA ASP A 152 4.33 -8.52 -11.97
C ASP A 152 5.20 -8.56 -10.71
N VAL A 153 6.44 -8.03 -10.76
CA VAL A 153 7.32 -7.89 -9.59
C VAL A 153 6.67 -7.05 -8.50
N ALA A 154 6.02 -5.94 -8.86
CA ALA A 154 5.33 -5.06 -7.92
C ALA A 154 4.22 -5.83 -7.17
N ARG A 155 3.42 -6.60 -7.90
CA ARG A 155 2.34 -7.44 -7.36
C ARG A 155 2.87 -8.56 -6.48
N GLU A 156 3.97 -9.22 -6.87
CA GLU A 156 4.63 -10.24 -6.06
C GLU A 156 5.12 -9.66 -4.71
N LEU A 157 5.78 -8.50 -4.75
CA LEU A 157 6.26 -7.83 -3.55
C LEU A 157 5.12 -7.37 -2.64
N LEU A 158 4.04 -6.81 -3.21
CA LEU A 158 2.83 -6.46 -2.47
C LEU A 158 2.25 -7.69 -1.77
N THR A 159 2.04 -8.77 -2.51
CA THR A 159 1.42 -10.01 -2.00
C THR A 159 2.24 -10.61 -0.86
N ALA A 160 3.56 -10.71 -1.03
CA ALA A 160 4.46 -11.21 0.02
C ALA A 160 4.38 -10.38 1.31
N ASN A 161 4.27 -9.06 1.20
CA ASN A 161 4.18 -8.17 2.36
C ASN A 161 2.81 -8.18 3.06
N VAL A 162 1.76 -8.65 2.39
CA VAL A 162 0.46 -8.93 3.03
C VAL A 162 0.54 -10.22 3.84
N LEU A 163 1.09 -11.29 3.25
CA LEU A 163 1.18 -12.60 3.88
C LEU A 163 2.09 -12.59 5.12
N ASP A 164 3.25 -11.94 5.05
CA ASP A 164 4.17 -11.81 6.20
C ASP A 164 3.54 -11.05 7.39
N ARG A 165 2.67 -10.07 7.11
CA ARG A 165 1.91 -9.36 8.16
C ARG A 165 0.80 -10.20 8.75
N SER A 166 0.13 -11.04 7.96
CA SER A 166 -0.94 -11.92 8.47
C SER A 166 -0.41 -12.92 9.52
N ARG A 167 0.86 -13.33 9.40
CA ARG A 167 1.55 -14.22 10.34
C ARG A 167 2.06 -13.54 11.60
N THR A 168 2.01 -12.20 11.68
CA THR A 168 2.58 -11.48 12.82
C THR A 168 1.71 -10.30 13.24
N LEU A 169 1.03 -10.44 14.38
CA LEU A 169 0.14 -9.44 15.00
C LEU A 169 0.85 -8.15 15.47
N SER A 170 2.12 -7.95 15.10
CA SER A 170 2.91 -6.78 15.47
C SER A 170 3.07 -5.83 14.27
N PRO A 171 2.61 -4.57 14.36
CA PRO A 171 2.76 -3.57 13.30
C PRO A 171 4.22 -3.26 12.91
N ALA A 172 5.19 -3.69 13.73
CA ALA A 172 6.59 -3.30 13.68
C ALA A 172 7.49 -4.19 12.80
N ILE A 173 6.96 -5.26 12.19
CA ILE A 173 7.78 -6.04 11.25
C ILE A 173 7.88 -5.27 9.93
N GLY A 174 9.03 -4.63 9.76
CA GLY A 174 9.38 -3.87 8.56
C GLY A 174 9.19 -4.67 7.27
N ARG A 175 8.83 -3.95 6.20
CA ARG A 175 8.61 -4.49 4.85
C ARG A 175 9.78 -5.37 4.40
N ARG A 176 9.50 -6.52 3.79
CA ARG A 176 10.48 -7.49 3.29
C ARG A 176 10.30 -7.70 1.78
N THR A 177 11.37 -7.56 1.01
CA THR A 177 11.37 -7.63 -0.47
C THR A 177 12.50 -8.49 -1.02
N THR A 178 13.47 -8.87 -0.20
CA THR A 178 14.64 -9.69 -0.56
C THR A 178 14.37 -11.20 -0.60
N ARG A 179 13.22 -11.66 -0.08
CA ARG A 179 12.90 -13.07 0.17
C ARG A 179 13.91 -13.82 1.06
N SER A 180 14.91 -13.14 1.64
CA SER A 180 15.86 -13.73 2.57
C SER A 180 15.19 -14.10 3.89
N LEU A 181 15.63 -15.20 4.49
CA LEU A 181 15.24 -15.59 5.85
C LEU A 181 15.95 -14.77 6.92
N ASP A 182 17.10 -14.16 6.59
CA ASP A 182 17.85 -13.30 7.50
C ASP A 182 17.02 -12.04 7.87
N PRO A 183 16.66 -11.86 9.15
CA PRO A 183 15.90 -10.71 9.62
C PRO A 183 16.55 -9.35 9.33
N ASN A 184 17.87 -9.30 9.11
CA ASN A 184 18.62 -8.07 8.79
C ASN A 184 18.65 -7.78 7.28
N VAL A 185 18.21 -8.73 6.46
CA VAL A 185 18.21 -8.62 5.01
C VAL A 185 16.79 -8.42 4.53
N LYS A 186 16.12 -7.33 4.90
CA LYS A 186 14.71 -7.09 4.51
C LYS A 186 14.53 -6.41 3.15
N LEU A 187 15.37 -5.42 2.82
CA LEU A 187 15.22 -4.55 1.65
C LEU A 187 16.47 -4.56 0.77
N TRP A 188 16.32 -4.43 -0.55
CA TRP A 188 17.44 -4.38 -1.50
C TRP A 188 18.11 -3.00 -1.53
N VAL A 189 17.32 -1.93 -1.63
CA VAL A 189 17.81 -0.57 -1.94
C VAL A 189 17.19 0.51 -1.04
N TYR A 190 15.93 0.38 -0.63
CA TYR A 190 15.26 1.43 0.12
C TYR A 190 15.89 1.62 1.51
N GLY A 191 16.22 2.88 1.86
CA GLY A 191 16.89 3.21 3.12
C GLY A 191 18.34 2.70 3.23
N ARG A 192 18.96 2.35 2.09
CA ARG A 192 20.33 1.79 2.02
C ARG A 192 21.30 2.68 1.22
N GLY A 193 21.06 3.99 1.15
CA GLY A 193 22.00 4.92 0.53
C GLY A 193 23.42 4.77 1.13
N GLY A 194 24.44 4.72 0.26
CA GLY A 194 25.85 4.56 0.66
C GLY A 194 26.27 3.15 1.09
N LYS A 195 25.39 2.14 1.04
CA LYS A 195 25.73 0.74 1.37
C LYS A 195 26.02 -0.09 0.12
N PRO A 196 26.86 -1.15 0.21
CA PRO A 196 27.07 -2.07 -0.91
C PRO A 196 25.78 -2.69 -1.43
N CYS A 197 25.72 -2.86 -2.76
CA CYS A 197 24.59 -3.48 -3.44
C CYS A 197 24.57 -4.98 -3.14
N ARG A 198 23.43 -5.50 -2.65
CA ARG A 198 23.27 -6.92 -2.26
C ARG A 198 23.17 -7.90 -3.43
N LYS A 199 22.92 -7.42 -4.64
CA LYS A 199 22.72 -8.27 -5.84
C LYS A 199 24.03 -8.62 -6.54
N TRP A 200 25.06 -7.80 -6.35
CA TRP A 200 26.33 -7.90 -7.07
C TRP A 200 27.51 -8.04 -6.08
N VAL A 201 27.26 -8.69 -4.93
CA VAL A 201 28.33 -9.14 -4.01
C VAL A 201 28.72 -10.55 -4.38
#